data_AF-A0A365TCX4-F1
#
_entry.id   AF-A0A365TCX4-F1
#
_cell.length_a   1.000
_cell.length_b   1.000
_cell.length_c   1.000
_cell.angle_alpha   90.00
_cell.angle_beta   90.00
_cell.angle_gamma   90.00
#
_symmetry.space_group_name_H-M   'P 1'
#
loop_
_entity.id
_entity.type
_entity.pdbx_description
1 polymer ?
#
loop_
_entity_poly.entity_id
_entity_poly.type
_entity_poly.pdbx_seq_one_letter_code
_entity_poly.pdbx_strand_id
1 'polypeptide(L)' 'MAVDTPDDDEFDECANCNSLVDTGEAHPRVTVRRNVTANDVDRVECHFCSDDCLDEWTGAFPE' A
#
# COMPACT_ATOMS: atom_id res chain seq x y z
N MET A 1 33.91 -4.12 -3.94
CA MET A 1 32.70 -4.47 -4.68
C MET A 1 31.55 -4.01 -3.81
N ALA A 2 30.97 -2.85 -4.11
CA ALA A 2 29.77 -2.40 -3.41
C ALA A 2 28.63 -3.27 -3.94
N VAL A 3 27.95 -3.97 -3.05
CA VAL A 3 26.71 -4.65 -3.40
C VAL A 3 25.67 -3.55 -3.52
N ASP A 4 25.22 -3.33 -4.74
CA ASP A 4 24.04 -2.53 -5.07
C ASP A 4 22.85 -3.36 -4.58
N THR A 5 22.57 -3.30 -3.27
CA THR A 5 21.27 -3.75 -2.77
C THR A 5 20.27 -2.77 -3.35
N PRO A 6 19.26 -3.23 -4.12
CA PRO A 6 18.19 -2.34 -4.55
C PRO A 6 17.64 -1.67 -3.30
N ASP A 7 17.51 -0.34 -3.37
CA ASP A 7 17.01 0.49 -2.29
C ASP A 7 15.65 -0.11 -1.88
N ASP A 8 15.52 -0.58 -0.65
CA ASP A 8 14.26 -1.14 -0.13
C ASP A 8 13.13 -0.10 -0.19
N ASP A 9 13.48 1.19 -0.35
CA ASP A 9 12.58 2.31 -0.61
C ASP A 9 11.84 2.26 -1.97
N GLU A 10 12.29 1.46 -2.93
CA GLU A 10 11.64 1.32 -4.25
C GLU A 10 10.54 0.24 -4.26
N PHE A 11 10.43 -0.57 -3.20
CA PHE A 11 9.44 -1.63 -3.11
C PHE A 11 8.65 -1.54 -1.80
N ASP A 12 7.32 -1.53 -1.88
CA ASP A 12 6.42 -1.55 -0.73
C ASP A 12 5.63 -2.86 -0.70
N GLU A 13 4.94 -3.15 0.40
CA GLU A 13 4.12 -4.36 0.53
C GLU A 13 2.67 -4.07 0.13
N CYS A 14 2.13 -4.88 -0.77
CA CYS A 14 0.72 -4.80 -1.14
C CYS A 14 -0.17 -4.98 0.10
N ALA A 15 -1.03 -4.00 0.38
CA ALA A 15 -1.88 -4.00 1.57
C ALA A 15 -2.94 -5.12 1.59
N ASN A 16 -3.26 -5.72 0.44
CA ASN A 16 -4.21 -6.84 0.35
C ASN A 16 -3.52 -8.22 0.48
N CYS A 17 -2.48 -8.46 -0.32
CA CYS A 17 -1.89 -9.79 -0.49
C CYS A 17 -0.44 -9.92 0.00
N ASN A 18 0.14 -8.86 0.61
CA ASN A 18 1.53 -8.80 1.08
C ASN A 18 2.58 -9.14 0.02
N SER A 19 2.24 -9.02 -1.26
CA SER A 19 3.21 -9.15 -2.34
C SER A 19 4.04 -7.87 -2.45
N LEU A 20 5.33 -7.99 -2.77
CA LEU A 20 6.18 -6.83 -3.04
C LEU A 20 5.64 -6.09 -4.28
N VAL A 21 5.49 -4.77 -4.17
CA VAL A 21 5.06 -3.87 -5.24
C VAL A 21 6.09 -2.80 -5.45
N ASP A 22 6.45 -2.56 -6.70
CA ASP A 22 7.38 -1.50 -7.05
C ASP A 22 6.67 -0.15 -6.89
N THR A 23 7.19 0.75 -6.04
CA THR A 23 6.61 2.09 -5.83
C THR A 23 7.04 3.08 -6.90
N GLY A 24 8.07 2.75 -7.69
CA GLY A 24 8.53 3.50 -8.84
C GLY A 24 7.64 3.31 -10.08
N GLU A 25 7.00 2.15 -10.21
CA GLU A 25 6.00 1.87 -11.24
C GLU A 25 4.62 2.48 -10.92
N ALA A 26 3.80 2.66 -11.97
CA ALA A 26 2.47 3.24 -11.86
C ALA A 26 1.47 2.22 -11.29
N HIS A 27 1.60 1.91 -10.01
CA HIS A 27 0.69 1.04 -9.27
C HIS A 27 -0.43 1.81 -8.54
N PRO A 28 -1.60 1.19 -8.33
CA PRO A 28 -2.65 1.77 -7.52
C PRO A 28 -2.21 1.96 -6.06
N ARG A 29 -2.48 3.14 -5.51
CA ARG A 29 -2.25 3.47 -4.10
C ARG A 29 -3.44 4.22 -3.53
N VAL A 30 -3.74 3.98 -2.26
CA VAL A 30 -4.83 4.65 -1.55
C VAL A 30 -4.35 5.14 -0.20
N THR A 31 -4.62 6.40 0.11
CA THR A 31 -4.39 6.95 1.44
C THR A 31 -5.65 6.75 2.29
N VAL A 32 -5.55 5.91 3.31
CA VAL A 32 -6.63 5.64 4.25
C VAL A 32 -6.43 6.46 5.51
N ARG A 33 -7.55 6.90 6.10
CA ARG A 33 -7.55 7.61 7.38
C ARG A 33 -7.85 6.60 8.47
N ARG A 34 -6.88 6.32 9.33
CA ARG A 34 -7.05 5.44 10.47
C ARG A 34 -7.16 6.28 11.74
N ASN A 35 -8.28 6.17 12.44
CA ASN A 35 -8.42 6.78 13.76
C ASN A 35 -7.56 5.99 14.75
N VAL A 36 -6.45 6.57 15.18
CA VAL A 36 -5.56 5.96 16.18
C VAL A 36 -6.07 6.23 17.59
N THR A 37 -6.60 7.44 17.82
CA THR A 37 -7.30 7.79 19.06
C THR A 37 -8.53 8.63 18.77
N ALA A 38 -9.35 8.90 19.80
CA ALA A 38 -10.55 9.73 19.66
C ALA A 38 -10.29 11.16 19.13
N ASN A 39 -9.05 11.66 19.20
CA ASN A 39 -8.68 13.00 18.71
C ASN A 39 -7.57 12.96 17.65
N ASP A 40 -7.12 11.76 17.25
CA ASP A 40 -5.96 11.62 16.37
C ASP A 40 -6.29 10.70 15.19
N VAL A 41 -6.08 11.23 13.99
CA VAL A 41 -6.32 10.55 12.72
C VAL A 41 -5.00 10.46 12.00
N ASP A 42 -4.51 9.23 11.88
CA ASP A 42 -3.32 8.89 11.14
C ASP A 42 -3.68 8.66 9.67
N ARG A 43 -2.75 8.98 8.77
CA ARG A 43 -2.91 8.76 7.33
C ARG A 43 -1.91 7.70 6.92
N VAL A 44 -2.44 6.54 6.54
CA VAL A 44 -1.63 5.42 6.06
C VAL A 44 -1.77 5.39 4.55
N GLU A 45 -0.65 5.43 3.83
CA GLU A 45 -0.63 5.13 2.40
C GLU A 45 -0.53 3.61 2.22
N CYS A 46 -1.46 3.04 1.45
CA CYS A 46 -1.50 1.63 1.14
C CYS A 46 -1.22 1.46 -0.35
N HIS A 47 -0.22 0.64 -0.68
CA HIS A 47 0.11 0.31 -2.06
C HIS A 47 -0.55 -1.02 -2.46
N PHE A 48 -0.90 -1.16 -3.73
CA PHE A 48 -1.57 -2.35 -4.26
C PHE A 48 -0.89 -2.80 -5.55
N CYS A 49 -0.75 -4.12 -5.72
CA CYS A 49 -0.07 -4.67 -6.90
C CYS A 49 -0.90 -4.48 -8.18
N SER A 50 -2.23 -4.48 -8.05
CA SER A 50 -3.19 -4.43 -9.15
C SER A 50 -4.48 -3.75 -8.72
N ASP A 51 -5.24 -3.24 -9.70
CA ASP A 51 -6.58 -2.68 -9.50
C ASP A 51 -7.54 -3.72 -8.90
N ASP A 52 -7.44 -4.98 -9.31
CA ASP A 52 -8.17 -6.12 -8.73
C ASP A 52 -7.91 -6.29 -7.22
N CYS A 53 -6.65 -6.17 -6.78
CA CYS A 53 -6.31 -6.23 -5.35
C CYS A 53 -6.86 -5.03 -4.57
N LEU A 54 -6.95 -3.87 -5.21
CA LEU A 54 -7.59 -2.69 -4.62
C LEU A 54 -9.11 -2.90 -4.52
N ASP A 55 -9.74 -3.41 -5.58
CA ASP A 55 -11.18 -3.66 -5.64
C ASP A 55 -11.60 -4.75 -4.65
N GLU A 56 -10.82 -5.82 -4.48
CA GLU A 56 -11.08 -6.85 -3.46
C GLU A 56 -10.97 -6.27 -2.03
N TRP A 57 -9.97 -5.41 -1.80
CA TRP A 57 -9.74 -4.77 -0.51
C TRP A 57 -10.84 -3.74 -0.16
N THR A 58 -11.34 -2.99 -1.16
CA THR A 58 -12.40 -1.96 -0.98
C THR A 58 -13.82 -2.51 -1.15
N GLY A 59 -14.01 -3.57 -1.92
CA GLY A 59 -15.30 -4.21 -2.22
C GLY A 59 -15.88 -5.02 -1.07
N ALA A 60 -15.08 -5.30 -0.04
CA ALA A 60 -15.55 -5.90 1.21
C ALA A 60 -16.40 -4.95 2.08
N PHE A 61 -16.57 -3.68 1.69
CA PHE A 61 -17.47 -2.74 2.36
C PHE A 61 -18.83 -2.71 1.65
N PRO A 62 -19.85 -3.48 2.11
CA PRO A 62 -21.20 -3.31 1.62
C PRO A 62 -21.72 -1.90 1.97
N GLU A 63 -22.43 -1.29 1.02
CA GLU A 63 -23.13 0.01 1.15
C GLU A 63 -24.10 0.08 2.34
#